data_AF-A0A3S2W9V6-F1
#
_entry.id   AF-A0A3S2W9V6-F1
#
_cell.length_a   1.000
_cell.length_b   1.000
_cell.length_c   1.000
_cell.angle_alpha   90.00
_cell.angle_beta   90.00
_cell.angle_gamma   90.00
#
_symmetry.space_group_name_H-M   'P 1'
#
loop_
_entity.id
_entity.type
_entity.pdbx_description
1 polymer ?
#
loop_
_entity_poly.entity_id
_entity_poly.type
_entity_poly.pdbx_seq_one_letter_code
_entity_poly.pdbx_strand_id
1 'polypeptide(L)' 'MTEPATPPGAGAPSGAGPAPETEVQEEAFRIPDAVAAALTEFAAIEQLTRGEAICTILTAYLRQSGYLSWRSDP' A
#
# COMPACT_ATOMS: atom_id res chain seq x y z
N MET A 1 -22.59 21.89 47.52
CA MET A 1 -21.47 21.90 48.47
C MET A 1 -21.34 20.45 48.92
N THR A 2 -20.35 19.64 48.54
CA THR A 2 -18.91 19.88 48.42
C THR A 2 -18.30 18.72 47.60
N GLU A 3 -17.45 19.00 46.61
CA GLU A 3 -16.50 18.03 46.02
C GLU A 3 -15.30 17.81 46.96
N PRO A 4 -14.69 16.62 46.95
CA PRO A 4 -13.27 16.53 47.28
C PRO A 4 -12.44 15.89 46.16
N ALA A 5 -11.63 16.76 45.56
CA ALA A 5 -10.19 16.63 45.25
C ALA A 5 -9.66 15.38 44.52
N THR A 6 -9.23 15.64 43.28
CA THR A 6 -8.24 14.90 42.48
C THR A 6 -6.84 14.86 43.14
N PRO A 7 -6.12 13.72 43.16
CA PRO A 7 -4.66 13.70 43.33
C PRO A 7 -3.92 13.88 41.99
N PRO A 8 -2.79 14.62 41.95
CA PRO A 8 -2.02 14.86 40.73
C PRO A 8 -1.14 13.66 40.41
N GLY A 9 -1.65 12.75 39.59
CA GLY A 9 -0.83 11.72 38.93
C GLY A 9 -0.32 12.24 37.61
N ALA A 10 0.81 12.97 37.63
CA ALA A 10 1.57 13.30 36.43
C ALA A 10 2.18 12.03 35.83
N GLY A 11 1.36 11.27 35.08
CA GLY A 11 1.85 10.30 34.11
C GLY A 11 2.08 11.03 32.80
N ALA A 12 3.35 11.36 32.51
CA ALA A 12 3.74 11.85 31.20
C ALA A 12 3.17 10.93 30.10
N PRO A 13 2.64 11.46 28.98
CA PRO A 13 2.39 10.64 27.80
C PRO A 13 3.75 10.24 27.22
N SER A 14 4.36 9.21 27.79
CA SER A 14 5.47 8.49 27.19
C SER A 14 4.90 7.46 26.22
N GLY A 15 4.29 7.98 25.16
CA GLY A 15 4.00 7.26 23.95
C GLY A 15 4.45 8.18 22.84
N ALA A 16 5.67 7.96 22.34
CA ALA A 16 6.11 8.53 21.09
C ALA A 16 4.95 8.38 20.11
N GLY A 17 4.38 9.52 19.69
CA GLY A 17 3.29 9.52 18.72
C GLY A 17 3.73 8.67 17.53
N PRO A 18 2.83 7.84 16.96
CA PRO A 18 3.19 7.08 15.79
C PRO A 18 3.83 8.06 14.80
N ALA A 19 5.04 7.70 14.36
CA ALA A 19 5.72 8.35 13.24
C ALA A 19 4.68 8.59 12.14
N PRO A 20 4.73 9.69 11.38
CA PRO A 20 3.72 9.97 10.37
C PRO A 20 3.63 8.73 9.51
N GLU A 21 2.54 7.98 9.69
CA GLU A 21 2.15 6.93 8.78
C GLU A 21 2.04 7.72 7.49
N THR A 22 2.97 7.48 6.56
CA THR A 22 2.84 8.00 5.21
C THR A 22 1.47 7.51 4.79
N GLU A 23 0.46 8.38 4.88
CA GLU A 23 -0.87 8.12 4.40
C GLU A 23 -0.64 7.83 2.93
N VAL A 24 -0.56 6.54 2.61
CA VAL A 24 -0.48 6.09 1.24
C VAL A 24 -1.79 6.55 0.68
N GLN A 25 -1.79 7.74 0.08
CA GLN A 25 -2.93 8.23 -0.66
C GLN A 25 -3.15 7.17 -1.73
N GLU A 26 -4.15 6.32 -1.49
CA GLU A 26 -4.64 5.37 -2.46
C GLU A 26 -5.27 6.19 -3.59
N GLU A 27 -4.40 6.72 -4.46
CA GLU A 27 -4.81 7.38 -5.68
C GLU A 27 -5.46 6.29 -6.54
N ALA A 28 -6.79 6.31 -6.63
CA ALA A 28 -7.53 5.35 -7.43
C ALA A 28 -7.19 5.57 -8.91
N PHE A 29 -6.31 4.73 -9.45
CA PHE A 29 -5.98 4.74 -10.87
C PHE A 29 -7.22 4.42 -11.70
N ARG A 30 -7.67 5.39 -12.52
CA ARG A 30 -8.69 5.12 -13.53
C ARG A 30 -8.04 4.40 -14.71
N ILE A 31 -8.40 3.13 -14.86
CA ILE A 31 -8.02 2.32 -16.02
C ILE A 31 -9.20 2.23 -17.01
N PRO A 32 -8.95 2.24 -18.33
CA PRO A 32 -10.00 2.04 -19.32
C PRO A 32 -10.71 0.70 -19.14
N ASP A 33 -12.03 0.63 -19.41
CA ASP A 33 -12.83 -0.58 -19.22
C ASP A 33 -12.28 -1.79 -19.97
N ALA A 34 -11.82 -1.60 -21.21
CA ALA A 34 -11.20 -2.68 -21.99
C ALA A 34 -9.96 -3.25 -21.31
N VAL A 35 -9.14 -2.39 -20.68
CA VAL A 35 -7.95 -2.81 -19.93
C VAL A 35 -8.36 -3.50 -18.63
N ALA A 36 -9.39 -3.01 -17.94
CA ALA A 36 -9.93 -3.65 -16.74
C ALA A 36 -10.46 -5.07 -17.01
N ALA A 37 -11.15 -5.26 -18.13
CA ALA A 37 -11.63 -6.57 -18.57
C ALA A 37 -10.47 -7.53 -18.86
N ALA A 38 -9.50 -7.10 -19.67
CA ALA A 38 -8.33 -7.91 -19.99
C ALA A 38 -7.49 -8.27 -18.73
N LEU A 39 -7.34 -7.31 -17.80
CA LEU A 39 -6.65 -7.54 -16.53
C LEU A 39 -7.38 -8.58 -15.67
N THR A 40 -8.71 -8.56 -15.66
CA THR A 40 -9.52 -9.53 -14.91
C THR A 40 -9.36 -10.93 -15.50
N GLU A 41 -9.38 -11.06 -16.82
CA GLU A 41 -9.16 -12.33 -17.52
C GLU A 41 -7.75 -12.88 -17.26
N PHE A 42 -6.72 -12.03 -17.40
CA PHE A 42 -5.34 -12.40 -17.11
C PHE A 42 -5.17 -12.88 -15.66
N ALA A 43 -5.71 -12.13 -14.69
CA ALA A 43 -5.66 -12.51 -13.28
C ALA A 43 -6.33 -13.88 -13.03
N ALA A 44 -7.45 -14.15 -13.70
CA ALA A 44 -8.14 -15.44 -13.58
C ALA A 44 -7.33 -16.61 -14.18
N ILE A 45 -6.72 -16.41 -15.36
CA ILE A 45 -5.90 -17.43 -16.04
C ILE A 45 -4.64 -17.77 -15.22
N GLU A 46 -3.95 -16.74 -14.74
CA GLU A 46 -2.71 -16.89 -13.97
C GLU A 46 -2.96 -17.22 -12.49
N GLN A 47 -4.23 -17.31 -12.06
CA GLN A 47 -4.65 -17.52 -10.67
C GLN A 47 -4.05 -16.49 -9.69
N LEU A 48 -3.98 -15.23 -10.14
CA LEU A 48 -3.46 -14.10 -9.39
C LEU A 48 -4.62 -13.24 -8.87
N THR A 49 -4.37 -12.51 -7.79
CA THR A 49 -5.21 -11.36 -7.47
C THR A 49 -5.03 -10.27 -8.52
N ARG A 50 -6.02 -9.37 -8.62
CA ARG A 50 -5.95 -8.22 -9.53
C ARG A 50 -4.72 -7.34 -9.27
N GLY A 51 -4.34 -7.16 -7.99
CA GLY A 51 -3.15 -6.40 -7.61
C GLY A 51 -1.86 -7.08 -8.05
N GLU A 52 -1.74 -8.39 -7.84
CA GLU A 52 -0.57 -9.17 -8.28
C GLU A 52 -0.43 -9.19 -9.82
N ALA A 53 -1.56 -9.27 -10.53
CA ALA A 53 -1.58 -9.16 -11.98
C ALA A 53 -1.02 -7.80 -12.45
N ILE A 54 -1.45 -6.70 -11.84
CA ILE A 54 -0.93 -5.35 -12.14
C ILE A 54 0.58 -5.29 -11.88
N CYS A 55 1.03 -5.75 -10.71
CA CYS A 55 2.44 -5.75 -10.34
C CYS A 55 3.28 -6.59 -11.31
N THR A 56 2.77 -7.75 -11.73
CA THR A 56 3.44 -8.66 -12.68
C THR A 56 3.62 -7.98 -14.03
N ILE A 57 2.55 -7.40 -14.58
CA ILE A 57 2.57 -6.70 -15.87
C ILE A 57 3.53 -5.50 -15.81
N LEU A 58 3.44 -4.68 -14.77
CA LEU A 58 4.32 -3.52 -14.59
C LEU A 58 5.79 -3.94 -14.47
N THR A 59 6.08 -4.99 -13.70
CA THR A 59 7.45 -5.50 -13.55
C THR A 59 8.01 -5.99 -14.88
N ALA A 60 7.22 -6.74 -15.67
CA ALA A 60 7.62 -7.20 -16.98
C ALA A 60 7.88 -6.02 -17.94
N TYR A 61 6.99 -5.03 -17.96
CA TYR A 61 7.12 -3.83 -18.78
C TYR A 61 8.37 -3.02 -18.43
N LEU A 62 8.61 -2.77 -17.15
CA LEU A 62 9.77 -2.00 -16.68
C LEU A 62 11.08 -2.73 -16.94
N ARG A 63 11.10 -4.07 -16.84
CA ARG A 63 12.26 -4.89 -17.24
C ARG A 63 12.53 -4.77 -18.73
N GLN A 64 11.49 -4.91 -19.56
CA GLN A 64 11.62 -4.81 -21.01
C GLN A 64 12.08 -3.41 -21.45
N SER A 65 11.63 -2.37 -20.73
CA SER A 65 11.99 -0.98 -20.97
C SER A 65 13.37 -0.59 -20.41
N GLY A 66 14.07 -1.51 -19.74
CA GLY A 66 15.39 -1.25 -19.13
C GLY A 66 15.36 -0.43 -17.85
N TYR A 67 14.18 -0.10 -17.32
CA TYR A 67 14.03 0.63 -16.05
C TYR A 67 14.29 -0.25 -14.83
N LEU A 68 14.04 -1.55 -14.94
CA LEU A 68 14.44 -2.53 -13.93
C LEU A 68 15.66 -3.28 -14.43
N SER A 69 16.82 -2.99 -13.83
CA SER A 69 18.00 -3.81 -14.02
C SER A 69 17.75 -5.19 -13.42
N TRP A 70 18.08 -6.25 -14.16
CA TRP A 70 18.32 -7.56 -13.56
C TRP A 70 19.46 -7.35 -12.55
N ARG A 71 19.13 -7.24 -11.27
CA ARG A 71 20.04 -7.69 -10.21
C ARG A 71 19.30 -8.84 -9.58
N SER A 72 19.34 -9.96 -10.27
CA SER A 72 19.34 -11.24 -9.56
C SER A 72 20.67 -11.27 -8.83
N ASP A 73 20.64 -10.94 -7.55
CA ASP A 73 21.72 -11.30 -6.63
C ASP A 73 21.48 -12.77 -6.20
N PRO A 74 22.54 -13.56 -6.01
CA PRO A 74 22.60 -15.00 -6.26
C PRO A 74 21.86 -15.91 -5.26
#